data_AF-A0A2C6MBM1-F1
#
_entry.id   AF-A0A2C6MBM1-F1
#
_cell.length_a   1.000
_cell.length_b   1.000
_cell.length_c   1.000
_cell.angle_alpha   90.00
_cell.angle_beta   90.00
_cell.angle_gamma   90.00
#
_symmetry.space_group_name_H-M   'P 1'
#
loop_
_entity.id
_entity.type
_entity.pdbx_description
1 polymer ?
#
loop_
_entity_poly.entity_id
_entity_poly.type
_entity_poly.pdbx_seq_one_letter_code
_entity_poly.pdbx_strand_id
1 'polypeptide(L)'
;MKAAGNHVVGIMGARNKELIFWEERMKDACHELLVTTDDGSYVRKGFVTDVLREYIESAGKPDLVMAIGPLPMMRAVANLTKEYEIKTMVSLNSIMVDGTGMCGACRVTVGGETRFVCVDGPEFDGHLVDFEEQLMRSRKYKSEEQHALNRGGCGCGGGGKCHG
;
A
#
# COMPACT_ATOMS: atom_id res chain seq x y z
N MET A 1 12.97 4.27 11.20
CA MET A 1 12.42 3.56 12.38
C MET A 1 13.50 2.85 13.20
N LYS A 2 14.28 1.91 12.63
CA LYS A 2 15.35 1.18 13.36
C LYS A 2 16.43 2.11 13.93
N ALA A 3 16.91 3.07 13.15
CA ALA A 3 17.88 4.08 13.59
C ALA A 3 17.38 4.98 14.75
N ALA A 4 16.07 5.07 14.96
CA ALA A 4 15.47 5.81 16.06
C ALA A 4 15.32 4.97 17.35
N GLY A 5 15.90 3.76 17.39
CA GLY A 5 15.90 2.89 18.58
C GLY A 5 14.69 1.95 18.71
N ASN A 6 13.81 1.90 17.72
CA ASN A 6 12.65 1.00 17.75
C ASN A 6 13.05 -0.44 17.39
N HIS A 7 12.41 -1.43 18.01
CA HIS A 7 12.40 -2.80 17.50
C HIS A 7 11.48 -2.84 16.27
N VAL A 8 12.01 -3.31 15.13
CA VAL A 8 11.31 -3.22 13.84
C VAL A 8 11.24 -4.60 13.21
N VAL A 9 10.03 -5.08 13.00
CA VAL A 9 9.74 -6.28 12.22
C VAL A 9 9.15 -5.85 10.89
N GLY A 10 9.78 -6.30 9.80
CA GLY A 10 9.30 -6.08 8.44
C GLY A 10 8.47 -7.26 7.97
N ILE A 11 7.32 -6.99 7.35
CA ILE A 11 6.54 -8.01 6.62
C ILE A 11 6.51 -7.60 5.16
N MET A 12 7.06 -8.43 4.28
CA MET A 12 7.12 -8.20 2.83
C MET A 12 6.24 -9.23 2.11
N GLY A 13 5.30 -8.73 1.31
CA GLY A 13 4.42 -9.56 0.48
C GLY A 13 4.61 -9.30 -1.01
N ALA A 14 4.61 -10.36 -1.82
CA ALA A 14 4.55 -10.25 -3.27
C ALA A 14 3.62 -11.31 -3.86
N ARG A 15 3.19 -11.14 -5.11
CA ARG A 15 2.34 -12.15 -5.78
C ARG A 15 3.10 -13.46 -6.04
N ASN A 16 4.39 -13.36 -6.36
CA ASN A 16 5.29 -14.47 -6.63
C ASN A 16 6.75 -14.07 -6.34
N LYS A 17 7.66 -15.05 -6.42
CA LYS A 17 9.10 -14.90 -6.16
C LYS A 17 9.77 -13.85 -7.05
N GLU A 18 9.38 -13.75 -8.31
CA GLU A 18 10.01 -12.85 -9.29
C GLU A 18 9.77 -11.37 -8.97
N LEU A 19 8.70 -11.08 -8.23
CA LEU A 19 8.34 -9.74 -7.78
C LEU A 19 8.93 -9.37 -6.42
N ILE A 20 9.69 -10.26 -5.78
CA ILE A 20 10.43 -9.92 -4.56
C ILE A 20 11.68 -9.13 -4.97
N PHE A 21 11.80 -7.92 -4.43
CA PHE A 21 12.95 -7.05 -4.64
C PHE A 21 13.33 -6.36 -3.33
N TRP A 22 14.60 -5.94 -3.23
CA TRP A 22 15.15 -5.23 -2.06
C TRP A 22 15.07 -5.99 -0.73
N GLU A 23 14.94 -7.30 -0.74
CA GLU A 23 14.89 -8.13 0.47
C GLU A 23 16.09 -7.87 1.40
N GLU A 24 17.32 -7.90 0.87
CA GLU A 24 18.53 -7.61 1.66
C GLU A 24 18.51 -6.20 2.28
N ARG A 25 18.07 -5.19 1.51
CA ARG A 25 17.96 -3.81 2.03
C ARG A 25 16.93 -3.70 3.15
N MET A 26 15.82 -4.42 3.03
CA MET A 26 14.78 -4.45 4.05
C MET A 26 15.24 -5.22 5.29
N LYS A 27 15.99 -6.31 5.11
CA LYS A 27 16.61 -7.07 6.19
C LYS A 27 17.58 -6.20 6.99
N ASP A 28 18.40 -5.40 6.33
CA ASP A 28 19.30 -4.44 7.00
C ASP A 28 18.53 -3.37 7.79
N ALA A 29 17.37 -2.94 7.26
CA ALA A 29 16.51 -1.92 7.88
C ALA A 29 15.65 -2.44 9.05
N CYS A 30 15.54 -3.77 9.23
CA CYS A 30 14.71 -4.42 10.24
C CYS A 30 15.55 -5.27 11.21
N HIS A 31 14.97 -5.68 12.34
CA HIS A 31 15.55 -6.70 13.23
C HIS A 31 15.16 -8.10 12.76
N GLU A 32 13.97 -8.21 12.20
CA GLU A 32 13.42 -9.41 11.61
C GLU A 32 12.67 -9.05 10.33
N LEU A 33 12.80 -9.89 9.30
CA LEU A 33 12.09 -9.75 8.03
C LEU A 33 11.32 -11.04 7.74
N LEU A 34 10.00 -10.92 7.64
CA LEU A 34 9.08 -12.00 7.31
C LEU A 34 8.61 -11.80 5.86
N VAL A 35 8.87 -12.79 5.00
CA VAL A 35 8.53 -12.72 3.58
C VAL A 35 7.43 -13.72 3.26
N THR A 36 6.45 -13.32 2.44
CA THR A 36 5.35 -14.19 1.98
C THR A 36 5.05 -13.95 0.51
N THR A 37 4.61 -15.00 -0.20
CA THR A 37 4.04 -14.85 -1.54
C THR A 37 2.65 -15.45 -1.66
N ASP A 38 1.78 -14.83 -2.46
CA ASP A 38 0.40 -15.27 -2.64
C ASP A 38 0.32 -16.71 -3.19
N ASP A 39 1.25 -17.06 -4.09
CA ASP A 39 1.34 -18.38 -4.72
C ASP A 39 2.17 -19.41 -3.92
N GLY A 40 2.94 -18.98 -2.91
CA GLY A 40 3.87 -19.82 -2.16
C GLY A 40 5.19 -20.15 -2.86
N SER A 41 5.50 -19.49 -3.97
CA SER A 41 6.77 -19.67 -4.71
C SER A 41 8.02 -19.24 -3.94
N TYR A 42 7.90 -18.48 -2.84
CA TYR A 42 9.04 -18.04 -2.03
C TYR A 42 8.73 -17.96 -0.53
N VAL A 43 9.59 -18.58 0.29
CA VAL A 43 9.54 -18.67 1.77
C VAL A 43 8.28 -19.34 2.31
N ARG A 44 7.11 -18.73 2.10
CA ARG A 44 5.81 -19.26 2.52
C ARG A 44 4.69 -18.75 1.61
N LYS A 45 3.61 -19.51 1.60
CA LYS A 45 2.35 -19.12 0.96
C LYS A 45 1.49 -18.31 1.93
N GLY A 46 0.86 -17.25 1.44
CA GLY A 46 -0.17 -16.50 2.17
C GLY A 46 -0.08 -14.99 1.97
N PHE A 47 -1.00 -14.27 2.60
CA PHE A 47 -1.02 -12.81 2.58
C PHE A 47 -0.26 -12.22 3.77
N VAL A 48 0.12 -10.96 3.64
CA VAL A 48 0.78 -10.21 4.73
C VAL A 48 -0.07 -10.15 6.01
N THR A 49 -1.40 -10.22 5.89
CA THR A 49 -2.33 -10.28 7.03
C THR A 49 -2.23 -11.59 7.80
N ASP A 50 -1.93 -12.70 7.13
CA ASP A 50 -1.78 -14.00 7.79
C ASP A 50 -0.49 -14.01 8.61
N VAL A 51 0.60 -13.51 8.02
CA VAL A 51 1.89 -13.31 8.70
C VAL A 51 1.74 -12.38 9.91
N LEU A 52 1.03 -11.27 9.75
CA LEU A 52 0.81 -10.30 10.83
C LEU A 52 -0.01 -10.91 11.98
N ARG A 53 -1.05 -11.68 11.68
CA ARG A 53 -1.85 -12.39 12.69
C ARG A 53 -0.99 -13.35 13.49
N GLU A 54 -0.24 -14.22 12.80
CA GLU A 54 0.66 -15.19 13.44
C GLU A 54 1.72 -14.51 14.31
N TYR A 55 2.27 -13.38 13.85
CA TYR A 55 3.21 -12.59 14.63
C TYR A 55 2.58 -12.05 15.92
N ILE A 56 1.39 -11.45 15.83
CA ILE A 56 0.68 -10.92 17.00
C ILE A 56 0.39 -12.03 18.02
N GLU A 57 -0.01 -13.21 17.55
CA GLU A 57 -0.36 -14.35 18.39
C GLU A 57 0.86 -15.03 19.04
N SER A 58 2.02 -15.01 18.40
CA SER A 58 3.23 -15.69 18.86
C SER A 58 4.21 -14.79 19.62
N ALA A 59 4.46 -13.59 19.12
CA ALA A 59 5.46 -12.65 19.66
C ALA A 59 4.83 -11.51 20.48
N GLY A 60 3.50 -11.35 20.41
CA GLY A 60 2.76 -10.32 21.12
C GLY A 60 2.37 -9.12 20.26
N LYS A 61 1.54 -8.24 20.82
CA LYS A 61 1.00 -7.06 20.12
C LYS A 61 2.09 -5.98 19.91
N PRO A 62 2.36 -5.53 18.67
CA PRO A 62 3.19 -4.36 18.43
C PRO A 62 2.48 -3.07 18.87
N ASP A 63 3.24 -2.04 19.25
CA ASP A 63 2.70 -0.73 19.62
C ASP A 63 2.15 0.05 18.41
N LEU A 64 2.69 -0.22 17.22
CA LEU A 64 2.35 0.46 15.97
C LEU A 64 2.50 -0.49 14.78
N VAL A 65 1.49 -0.50 13.91
CA VAL A 65 1.57 -1.12 12.57
C VAL A 65 1.56 -0.02 11.52
N MET A 66 2.48 -0.10 10.56
CA MET A 66 2.46 0.76 9.36
C MET A 66 2.21 -0.11 8.12
N ALA A 67 1.16 0.18 7.36
CA ALA A 67 0.81 -0.56 6.16
C ALA A 67 0.95 0.33 4.92
N ILE A 68 1.72 -0.15 3.93
CA ILE A 68 1.97 0.54 2.67
C ILE A 68 1.82 -0.49 1.55
N GLY A 69 0.85 -0.27 0.66
CA GLY A 69 0.60 -1.18 -0.46
C GLY A 69 -0.74 -0.91 -1.13
N PRO A 70 -1.32 -1.91 -1.82
CA PRO A 70 -2.63 -1.75 -2.46
C PRO A 70 -3.74 -1.43 -1.45
N LEU A 71 -4.72 -0.62 -1.84
CA LEU A 71 -5.87 -0.26 -0.99
C LEU A 71 -6.56 -1.47 -0.33
N PRO A 72 -6.81 -2.61 -1.02
CA PRO A 72 -7.40 -3.78 -0.38
C PRO A 72 -6.52 -4.38 0.71
N MET A 73 -5.19 -4.36 0.52
CA MET A 73 -4.22 -4.86 1.50
C MET A 73 -4.19 -3.95 2.73
N MET A 74 -4.11 -2.63 2.53
CA MET A 74 -4.12 -1.66 3.63
C MET A 74 -5.43 -1.74 4.43
N ARG A 75 -6.57 -1.89 3.76
CA ARG A 75 -7.88 -2.12 4.41
C ARG A 75 -7.88 -3.41 5.23
N ALA A 76 -7.35 -4.49 4.70
CA ALA A 76 -7.31 -5.78 5.39
C ALA A 76 -6.41 -5.71 6.65
N VAL A 77 -5.26 -5.03 6.58
CA VAL A 77 -4.39 -4.80 7.74
C VAL A 77 -5.07 -3.90 8.77
N ALA A 78 -5.71 -2.81 8.35
CA ALA A 78 -6.44 -1.91 9.24
C ALA A 78 -7.57 -2.64 9.99
N ASN A 79 -8.35 -3.47 9.28
CA ASN A 79 -9.42 -4.26 9.90
C ASN A 79 -8.88 -5.31 10.88
N LEU A 80 -7.85 -6.06 10.48
CA LEU A 80 -7.22 -7.07 11.35
C LEU A 80 -6.71 -6.43 12.64
N THR A 81 -5.93 -5.35 12.52
CA THR A 81 -5.31 -4.69 13.68
C THR A 81 -6.32 -4.01 14.60
N LYS A 82 -7.50 -3.62 14.08
CA LYS A 82 -8.60 -3.08 14.88
C LYS A 82 -9.14 -4.10 15.88
N GLU A 83 -9.19 -5.39 15.51
CA GLU A 83 -9.61 -6.48 16.41
C GLU A 83 -8.65 -6.66 17.60
N TYR A 84 -7.38 -6.32 17.42
CA TYR A 84 -6.35 -6.39 18.45
C TYR A 84 -6.11 -5.04 19.16
N GLU A 85 -6.85 -3.98 18.81
CA GLU A 85 -6.68 -2.62 19.33
C GLU A 85 -5.26 -2.06 19.13
N ILE A 86 -4.62 -2.43 18.02
CA ILE A 86 -3.27 -1.98 17.67
C ILE A 86 -3.39 -0.70 16.83
N LYS A 87 -2.65 0.35 17.21
CA LYS A 87 -2.59 1.58 16.42
C LYS A 87 -2.02 1.27 15.04
N THR A 88 -2.75 1.64 14.00
CA THR A 88 -2.36 1.34 12.61
C THR A 88 -2.37 2.58 11.75
N MET A 89 -1.23 2.88 11.15
CA MET A 89 -1.08 3.94 10.17
C MET A 89 -1.06 3.35 8.76
N VAL A 90 -1.75 3.99 7.83
CA VAL A 90 -1.77 3.60 6.41
C VAL A 90 -1.27 4.76 5.55
N SER A 91 -0.44 4.46 4.55
CA SER A 91 0.02 5.45 3.57
C SER A 91 -0.86 5.39 2.32
N LEU A 92 -1.79 6.32 2.19
CA LEU A 92 -2.77 6.32 1.10
C LEU A 92 -2.15 6.69 -0.25
N ASN A 93 -2.60 6.00 -1.30
CA ASN A 93 -2.17 6.18 -2.68
C ASN A 93 -3.30 6.74 -3.56
N SER A 94 -3.93 7.83 -3.10
CA SER A 94 -5.02 8.51 -3.82
C SER A 94 -4.53 9.21 -5.09
N ILE A 95 -5.45 9.47 -6.03
CA ILE A 95 -5.14 10.23 -7.25
C ILE A 95 -4.63 11.63 -6.89
N MET A 96 -3.47 12.01 -7.42
CA MET A 96 -2.87 13.32 -7.23
C MET A 96 -2.69 14.04 -8.56
N VAL A 97 -2.82 15.37 -8.56
CA VAL A 97 -2.60 16.21 -9.73
C VAL A 97 -1.54 17.27 -9.43
N ASP A 98 -1.86 18.20 -8.52
CA ASP A 98 -0.95 19.28 -8.15
C ASP A 98 0.04 18.87 -7.03
N GLY A 99 -0.41 18.06 -6.07
CA GLY A 99 0.42 17.61 -4.95
C GLY A 99 0.71 18.70 -3.90
N THR A 100 0.04 19.85 -3.98
CA THR A 100 0.29 21.04 -3.13
C THR A 100 -0.96 21.53 -2.39
N GLY A 101 -2.07 20.79 -2.48
CA GLY A 101 -3.32 21.11 -1.78
C GLY A 101 -4.26 22.07 -2.52
N MET A 102 -3.98 22.43 -3.77
CA MET A 102 -4.76 23.41 -4.52
C MET A 102 -5.99 22.82 -5.23
N CYS A 103 -5.94 21.55 -5.64
CA CYS A 103 -7.01 20.98 -6.49
C CYS A 103 -8.00 20.05 -5.78
N GLY A 104 -7.63 19.48 -4.63
CA GLY A 104 -8.45 18.51 -3.90
C GLY A 104 -8.68 17.16 -4.60
N ALA A 105 -7.92 16.84 -5.67
CA ALA A 105 -7.99 15.54 -6.34
C ALA A 105 -7.66 14.37 -5.40
N CYS A 106 -6.75 14.60 -4.45
CA CYS A 106 -6.30 13.63 -3.48
C CYS A 106 -7.15 13.61 -2.20
N ARG A 107 -8.37 14.16 -2.21
CA ARG A 107 -9.20 14.17 -1.00
C ARG A 107 -9.55 12.76 -0.51
N VAL A 108 -9.67 12.64 0.81
CA VAL A 108 -10.09 11.45 1.54
C VAL A 108 -10.92 11.85 2.76
N THR A 109 -11.91 11.04 3.10
CA THR A 109 -12.62 11.15 4.37
C THR A 109 -11.88 10.34 5.45
N VAL A 110 -11.46 11.02 6.52
CA VAL A 110 -10.80 10.42 7.69
C VAL A 110 -11.52 10.89 8.94
N GLY A 111 -12.11 9.97 9.70
CA GLY A 111 -12.84 10.31 10.93
C GLY A 111 -14.06 11.21 10.70
N GLY A 112 -14.66 11.15 9.51
CA GLY A 112 -15.78 12.02 9.12
C GLY A 112 -15.38 13.40 8.60
N GLU A 113 -14.09 13.72 8.57
CA GLU A 113 -13.58 14.98 8.02
C GLU A 113 -12.91 14.78 6.66
N THR A 114 -13.11 15.73 5.75
CA THR A 114 -12.39 15.74 4.48
C THR A 114 -10.97 16.25 4.69
N ARG A 115 -9.98 15.44 4.29
CA ARG A 115 -8.55 15.72 4.33
C ARG A 115 -7.93 15.55 2.95
N PHE A 116 -6.80 16.19 2.69
CA PHE A 116 -6.07 16.12 1.42
C PHE A 116 -4.78 15.34 1.60
N VAL A 117 -4.65 14.17 0.96
CA VAL A 117 -3.50 13.25 1.16
C VAL A 117 -2.15 13.91 0.90
N CYS A 118 -2.05 14.86 -0.04
CA CYS A 118 -0.77 15.51 -0.37
C CYS A 118 -0.28 16.53 0.66
N VAL A 119 -1.15 17.07 1.52
CA VAL A 119 -0.79 18.13 2.49
C VAL A 119 -1.06 17.71 3.93
N ASP A 120 -2.16 17.00 4.18
CA ASP A 120 -2.53 16.49 5.50
C ASP A 120 -1.95 15.10 5.77
N GLY A 121 -1.47 14.40 4.73
CA GLY A 121 -1.00 13.02 4.78
C GLY A 121 0.45 12.86 4.30
N PRO A 122 0.79 11.76 3.60
CA PRO A 122 -0.10 10.69 3.10
C PRO A 122 -0.48 9.63 4.14
N GLU A 123 0.06 9.74 5.34
CA GLU A 123 -0.09 8.81 6.44
C GLU A 123 -1.29 9.19 7.32
N PHE A 124 -2.26 8.30 7.42
CA PHE A 124 -3.46 8.50 8.24
C PHE A 124 -3.69 7.32 9.18
N ASP A 125 -4.50 7.53 10.22
CA ASP A 125 -5.00 6.45 11.05
C ASP A 125 -5.90 5.53 10.21
N GLY A 126 -5.44 4.31 9.96
CA GLY A 126 -6.12 3.33 9.14
C GLY A 126 -7.49 2.93 9.68
N HIS A 127 -7.76 3.12 10.97
CA HIS A 127 -9.07 2.79 11.55
C HIS A 127 -10.14 3.86 11.28
N LEU A 128 -9.70 5.05 10.86
CA LEU A 128 -10.56 6.21 10.59
C LEU A 128 -10.75 6.49 9.09
N VAL A 129 -9.97 5.84 8.21
CA VAL A 129 -10.04 6.04 6.75
C VAL A 129 -11.29 5.39 6.16
N ASP A 130 -12.00 6.13 5.31
CA ASP A 130 -13.03 5.58 4.43
C ASP A 130 -12.40 4.88 3.21
N PHE A 131 -12.15 3.58 3.33
CA PHE A 131 -11.58 2.79 2.23
C PHE A 131 -12.54 2.57 1.07
N GLU A 132 -13.86 2.63 1.28
CA GLU A 132 -14.84 2.44 0.20
C GLU A 132 -14.83 3.66 -0.73
N GLU A 133 -14.83 4.86 -0.15
CA GLU A 133 -14.63 6.10 -0.88
C GLU A 133 -13.34 6.02 -1.71
N GLN A 134 -12.21 5.67 -1.09
CA GLN A 134 -10.93 5.61 -1.78
C GLN A 134 -10.90 4.58 -2.91
N LEU A 135 -11.50 3.41 -2.72
CA LEU A 135 -11.59 2.39 -3.77
C LEU A 135 -12.44 2.87 -4.95
N MET A 136 -13.58 3.53 -4.70
CA MET A 136 -14.39 4.10 -5.78
C MET A 136 -13.62 5.18 -6.55
N ARG A 137 -12.94 6.08 -5.82
CA ARG A 137 -12.15 7.17 -6.41
C ARG A 137 -11.00 6.65 -7.26
N SER A 138 -10.31 5.59 -6.80
CA SER A 138 -9.18 4.98 -7.52
C SER A 138 -9.55 4.45 -8.90
N ARG A 139 -10.84 4.17 -9.15
CA ARG A 139 -11.34 3.60 -10.41
C ARG A 139 -11.93 4.64 -11.35
N LYS A 140 -11.94 5.92 -10.96
CA LYS A 140 -12.61 7.00 -11.72
C LYS A 140 -12.14 7.10 -13.17
N TYR A 141 -10.85 6.98 -13.42
CA TYR A 141 -10.24 7.17 -14.74
C TYR A 141 -9.93 5.85 -15.47
N LYS A 142 -10.54 4.74 -15.05
CA LYS A 142 -10.22 3.42 -15.60
C LYS A 142 -10.45 3.33 -17.12
N SER A 143 -11.48 4.02 -17.64
CA SER A 143 -11.73 4.09 -19.09
C SER A 143 -10.62 4.84 -19.84
N GLU A 144 -10.17 5.95 -19.28
CA GLU A 144 -9.14 6.81 -19.85
C GLU A 144 -7.77 6.14 -19.78
N GLU A 145 -7.46 5.47 -18.67
CA GLU A 145 -6.28 4.61 -18.53
C GLU A 145 -6.28 3.50 -19.58
N GLN A 146 -7.43 2.82 -19.79
CA GLN A 146 -7.55 1.79 -20.82
C GLN A 146 -7.38 2.36 -22.23
N HIS A 147 -7.96 3.52 -22.51
CA HIS A 147 -7.76 4.19 -23.80
C HIS A 147 -6.31 4.60 -24.00
N ALA A 148 -5.62 5.11 -22.98
CA ALA A 148 -4.21 5.47 -23.05
C ALA A 148 -3.32 4.24 -23.30
N LEU A 149 -3.58 3.13 -22.61
CA LEU A 149 -2.89 1.85 -22.83
C LEU A 149 -3.13 1.33 -24.26
N ASN A 150 -4.35 1.40 -24.75
CA ASN A 150 -4.70 0.95 -26.11
C ASN A 150 -4.08 1.84 -27.18
N ARG A 151 -3.99 3.16 -26.96
CA ARG A 151 -3.27 4.10 -27.84
C ARG A 151 -1.77 3.84 -27.83
N GLY A 152 -1.19 3.53 -26.66
CA GLY A 152 0.19 3.08 -26.54
C GLY A 152 0.45 1.72 -27.21
N GLY A 153 -0.59 0.90 -27.37
CA GLY A 153 -0.58 -0.37 -28.09
C GLY A 153 -0.78 -0.26 -29.61
N CYS A 154 -0.87 0.94 -30.18
CA CYS A 154 -0.90 1.11 -31.63
C CYS A 154 0.48 0.80 -32.23
N GLY A 155 0.78 -0.49 -32.42
CA GLY A 155 1.45 -1.08 -33.58
C GLY A 155 2.79 -0.53 -34.09
N CYS A 156 3.41 0.47 -33.49
CA CYS A 156 4.74 0.92 -33.85
C CYS A 156 5.76 0.22 -32.93
N GLY A 157 5.96 -1.07 -33.22
CA GLY A 157 7.27 -1.68 -33.00
C GLY A 157 8.34 -0.74 -33.56
N GLY A 158 9.46 -0.61 -32.85
CA GLY A 158 10.46 0.44 -33.05
C GLY A 158 10.66 0.87 -34.51
N GLY A 159 10.46 2.17 -34.76
CA GLY A 159 10.81 2.79 -36.03
C GLY A 159 9.75 3.78 -36.53
N GLY A 160 9.91 5.05 -36.16
CA GLY A 160 9.58 6.18 -37.02
C GLY A 160 8.12 6.42 -37.46
N LYS A 161 7.62 7.58 -37.00
CA LYS A 161 6.61 8.47 -37.61
C LYS A 161 5.13 8.09 -37.45
N CYS A 162 4.49 8.76 -36.49
CA CYS A 162 3.09 9.20 -36.62
C CYS A 162 3.06 10.74 -36.57
N HIS A 163 3.21 11.36 -37.74
CA HIS A 163 2.68 12.69 -38.04
C HIS A 163 1.50 12.49 -38.98
N GLY A 164 0.37 13.13 -38.68
CA GLY A 164 -0.86 13.10 -39.47
C GLY A 164 -2.06 13.31 -38.60
#